data_AF-A0A937P8V9-F1
#
_entry.id   AF-A0A937P8V9-F1
#
_cell.length_a   1.000
_cell.length_b   1.000
_cell.length_c   1.000
_cell.angle_alpha   90.00
_cell.angle_beta   90.00
_cell.angle_gamma   90.00
#
_symmetry.space_group_name_H-M   'P 1'
#
loop_
_entity.id
_entity.type
_entity.pdbx_description
1 polymer ?
#
loop_
_entity_poly.entity_id
_entity_poly.type
_entity_poly.pdbx_seq_one_letter_code
_entity_poly.pdbx_strand_id
1 'polypeptide(L)'
;MKRSLLIIATALLNLLDISAQAPPMEWHNCYGTDNGEHVHEGMQTSDLGYIGIGQTDEGESEASDLLVIKINEDGTHEWQKIIGTPGKTEVGLCVNEVDDGYLIGGGLFESDRQQRYLAKLDVNGEFIW
;
A
#
# COMPACT_ATOMS: atom_id res chain seq x y z
N MET A 1 52.62 16.73 48.22
CA MET A 1 51.59 16.02 47.44
C MET A 1 50.83 17.06 46.61
N LYS A 2 50.63 16.75 45.33
CA LYS A 2 50.49 17.69 44.19
C LYS A 2 49.16 18.45 44.12
N ARG A 3 49.22 19.67 43.54
CA ARG A 3 48.11 20.52 43.09
C ARG A 3 47.76 20.25 41.61
N SER A 4 46.50 20.54 41.25
CA SER A 4 45.93 20.82 39.90
C SER A 4 45.74 19.58 38.97
N LEU A 5 44.69 19.39 38.15
CA LEU A 5 44.01 20.26 37.17
C LEU A 5 42.58 19.74 36.81
N LEU A 6 41.78 20.62 36.21
CA LEU A 6 40.38 20.54 35.74
C LEU A 6 40.21 19.75 34.42
N ILE A 7 39.14 18.96 34.23
CA ILE A 7 38.47 18.83 32.91
C ILE A 7 36.95 18.91 33.12
N ILE A 8 36.40 19.96 32.55
CA ILE A 8 34.99 20.25 32.34
C ILE A 8 34.41 19.14 31.45
N ALA A 9 33.54 18.29 31.99
CA ALA A 9 32.63 17.51 31.16
C ALA A 9 31.32 18.30 31.07
N THR A 10 31.24 19.16 30.06
CA THR A 10 29.98 19.57 29.46
C THR A 10 29.24 18.31 29.02
N ALA A 11 28.48 17.69 29.91
CA ALA A 11 27.34 16.92 29.46
C ALA A 11 26.32 17.97 29.05
N LEU A 12 26.28 18.22 27.74
CA LEU A 12 25.26 19.02 27.10
C LEU A 12 23.92 18.67 27.75
N LEU A 13 23.30 19.69 28.32
CA LEU A 13 21.85 19.74 28.38
C LEU A 13 21.41 19.60 26.92
N ASN A 14 21.07 18.38 26.50
CA ASN A 14 20.34 18.19 25.27
C ASN A 14 19.03 18.96 25.50
N LEU A 15 19.01 20.21 25.04
CA LEU A 15 17.77 20.89 24.78
C LEU A 15 16.99 19.90 23.93
N LEU A 16 15.90 19.40 24.48
CA LEU A 16 14.86 18.75 23.72
C LEU A 16 14.45 19.80 22.69
N ASP A 17 14.99 19.67 21.47
CA ASP A 17 14.34 20.21 20.30
C ASP A 17 12.99 19.51 20.24
N ILE A 18 12.00 20.07 20.93
CA ILE A 18 10.58 19.86 20.64
C ILE A 18 10.30 20.67 19.37
N SER A 19 11.04 20.38 18.30
CA SER A 19 10.48 20.56 16.98
C SER A 19 9.59 19.33 16.78
N ALA A 20 8.38 19.54 16.29
CA ALA A 20 7.52 18.45 15.87
C ALA A 20 8.18 17.80 14.63
N GLN A 21 9.18 16.95 14.84
CA GLN A 21 9.77 16.13 13.80
C GLN A 21 8.70 15.11 13.40
N ALA A 22 8.45 14.95 12.10
CA ALA A 22 7.60 13.86 11.62
C ALA A 22 8.16 12.53 12.15
N PRO A 23 7.29 11.53 12.43
CA PRO A 23 7.75 10.18 12.73
C PRO A 23 8.77 9.74 11.67
N PRO A 24 9.88 9.10 12.05
CA PRO A 24 10.82 8.56 11.08
C PRO A 24 10.09 7.52 10.22
N MET A 25 10.38 7.50 8.91
CA MET A 25 9.91 6.44 8.02
C MET A 25 10.53 5.11 8.45
N GLU A 26 9.69 4.13 8.77
CA GLU A 26 10.13 2.82 9.24
C GLU A 26 10.64 1.96 8.08
N TRP A 27 9.84 1.87 7.01
CA TRP A 27 10.21 1.18 5.78
C TRP A 27 9.49 1.80 4.58
N HIS A 28 10.00 1.53 3.37
CA HIS A 28 9.30 1.75 2.13
C HIS A 28 9.72 0.69 1.12
N ASN A 29 8.75 0.12 0.40
CA ASN A 29 8.98 -0.81 -0.71
C ASN A 29 8.11 -0.36 -1.89
N CYS A 30 8.61 -0.54 -3.11
CA CYS A 30 7.84 -0.32 -4.32
C CYS A 30 7.59 -1.69 -4.96
N TYR A 31 6.32 -1.99 -5.22
CA TYR A 31 5.88 -3.18 -5.93
C TYR A 31 5.15 -2.75 -7.19
N GLY A 32 5.45 -3.40 -8.31
CA GLY A 32 4.74 -3.22 -9.56
C GLY A 32 5.52 -3.64 -10.79
N THR A 33 4.95 -3.36 -11.96
CA THR A 33 5.59 -3.57 -13.27
C THR A 33 6.47 -2.39 -13.71
N ASP A 34 7.20 -2.58 -14.81
CA ASP A 34 8.06 -1.54 -15.41
C ASP A 34 7.29 -0.30 -15.90
N ASN A 35 5.96 -0.37 -16.02
CA ASN A 35 5.13 0.73 -16.51
C ASN A 35 4.59 1.62 -15.37
N GLY A 36 4.79 1.23 -14.11
CA GLY A 36 4.20 1.94 -12.97
C GLY A 36 2.81 1.41 -12.61
N GLU A 37 2.38 1.66 -11.38
CA GLU A 37 1.08 1.24 -10.86
C GLU A 37 0.61 2.28 -9.85
N HIS A 38 -0.70 2.45 -9.74
CA HIS A 38 -1.30 3.46 -8.87
C HIS A 38 -2.22 2.78 -7.87
N VAL A 39 -1.87 2.87 -6.58
CA VAL A 39 -2.77 2.52 -5.48
C VAL A 39 -3.61 3.75 -5.11
N HIS A 40 -4.93 3.59 -5.10
CA HIS A 40 -5.89 4.65 -4.81
C HIS A 40 -6.37 4.61 -3.36
N GLU A 41 -6.54 3.42 -2.80
CA GLU A 41 -6.94 3.18 -1.41
C GLU A 41 -6.14 2.02 -0.81
N GLY A 42 -5.98 2.03 0.51
CA GLY A 42 -5.41 0.91 1.24
C GLY A 42 -5.65 1.01 2.74
N MET A 43 -5.47 -0.09 3.44
CA MET A 43 -5.65 -0.19 4.88
C MET A 43 -4.73 -1.23 5.50
N GLN A 44 -4.42 -1.06 6.78
CA GLN A 44 -3.85 -2.15 7.59
C GLN A 44 -4.92 -3.23 7.80
N THR A 45 -4.53 -4.49 7.73
CA THR A 45 -5.38 -5.66 7.94
C THR A 45 -5.18 -6.24 9.34
N SER A 46 -6.11 -7.09 9.79
CA SER A 46 -6.14 -7.67 11.14
C SER A 46 -4.95 -8.59 11.43
N ASP A 47 -4.29 -9.10 10.39
CA ASP A 47 -3.04 -9.87 10.45
C ASP A 47 -1.78 -8.98 10.54
N LEU A 48 -1.94 -7.67 10.77
CA LEU A 48 -0.91 -6.63 10.82
C LEU A 48 -0.25 -6.30 9.47
N GLY A 49 -0.63 -6.97 8.39
CA GLY A 49 -0.25 -6.61 7.04
C GLY A 49 -1.03 -5.41 6.50
N TYR A 50 -0.89 -5.17 5.20
CA TYR A 50 -1.55 -4.06 4.52
C TYR A 50 -2.10 -4.51 3.17
N ILE A 51 -3.32 -4.08 2.85
CA ILE A 51 -3.94 -4.28 1.54
C ILE A 51 -4.09 -2.95 0.83
N GLY A 52 -3.80 -2.94 -0.46
CA GLY A 52 -3.98 -1.80 -1.35
C GLY A 52 -4.81 -2.18 -2.57
N ILE A 53 -5.54 -1.22 -3.11
CA ILE A 53 -6.31 -1.36 -4.34
C ILE A 53 -6.06 -0.15 -5.25
N GLY A 54 -6.03 -0.40 -6.55
CA GLY A 54 -5.94 0.65 -7.54
C GLY A 54 -5.98 0.11 -8.96
N GLN A 55 -5.03 0.55 -9.78
CA GLN A 55 -4.93 0.12 -11.17
C GLN A 55 -3.47 -0.02 -11.63
N THR A 56 -3.24 -0.88 -12.61
CA THR A 56 -1.97 -0.90 -13.35
C THR A 56 -1.80 0.38 -14.15
N ASP A 57 -0.57 0.74 -14.53
CA ASP A 57 -0.38 1.84 -15.48
C ASP A 57 -0.96 1.52 -16.86
N GLU A 58 -1.24 2.59 -17.60
CA GLU A 58 -1.82 2.57 -18.94
C GLU A 58 -0.79 2.23 -20.04
N GLY A 59 0.52 2.27 -19.74
CA GLY A 59 1.61 1.89 -20.65
C GLY A 59 1.48 2.52 -22.04
N GLU A 60 1.89 1.78 -23.08
CA GLU A 60 1.65 2.18 -24.48
C GLU A 60 0.21 1.88 -24.96
N SER A 61 -0.59 1.15 -24.18
CA SER A 61 -1.90 0.63 -24.59
C SER A 61 -3.09 1.50 -24.19
N GLU A 62 -2.89 2.60 -23.46
CA GLU A 62 -3.96 3.46 -22.89
C GLU A 62 -5.02 2.66 -22.11
N ALA A 63 -4.61 1.54 -21.51
CA ALA A 63 -5.49 0.54 -20.89
C ALA A 63 -4.89 0.13 -19.55
N SER A 64 -5.72 0.12 -18.51
CA SER A 64 -5.32 -0.26 -17.15
C SER A 64 -6.20 -1.39 -16.64
N ASP A 65 -5.63 -2.30 -15.87
CA ASP A 65 -6.38 -3.33 -15.15
C ASP A 65 -6.55 -2.93 -13.68
N LEU A 66 -7.62 -3.38 -13.02
CA LEU A 66 -7.78 -3.23 -11.57
C LEU A 66 -6.70 -4.03 -10.85
N LEU A 67 -6.01 -3.39 -9.90
CA LEU A 67 -4.96 -4.00 -9.08
C LEU A 67 -5.43 -4.13 -7.64
N VAL A 68 -5.20 -5.30 -7.04
CA VAL A 68 -5.23 -5.51 -5.59
C VAL A 68 -3.90 -6.09 -5.16
N ILE A 69 -3.28 -5.55 -4.11
CA ILE A 69 -2.00 -6.02 -3.58
C ILE A 69 -2.09 -6.19 -2.07
N LYS A 70 -1.54 -7.29 -1.56
CA LYS A 70 -1.38 -7.56 -0.13
C LYS A 70 0.10 -7.70 0.20
N ILE A 71 0.50 -7.01 1.26
CA ILE A 71 1.84 -7.10 1.85
C ILE A 71 1.72 -7.44 3.34
N ASN A 72 2.77 -8.01 3.91
CA ASN A 72 2.84 -8.30 5.35
C ASN A 72 3.27 -7.07 6.17
N GLU A 73 3.39 -7.22 7.48
CA GLU A 73 3.76 -6.15 8.44
C GLU A 73 5.12 -5.49 8.12
N ASP A 74 6.08 -6.28 7.62
CA ASP A 74 7.41 -5.81 7.20
C ASP A 74 7.40 -5.16 5.80
N GLY A 75 6.21 -5.01 5.22
CA GLY A 75 6.01 -4.48 3.87
C GLY A 75 6.47 -5.42 2.77
N THR A 76 6.59 -6.74 3.01
CA THR A 76 6.94 -7.75 2.00
C THR A 76 5.70 -8.22 1.25
N HIS A 77 5.77 -8.31 -0.08
CA HIS A 77 4.69 -8.83 -0.94
C HIS A 77 4.24 -10.24 -0.55
N GLU A 78 2.94 -10.41 -0.34
CA GLU A 78 2.29 -11.71 -0.12
C GLU A 78 1.61 -12.19 -1.41
N TRP A 79 0.70 -11.39 -1.96
CA TRP A 79 0.00 -11.70 -3.21
C TRP A 79 -0.49 -10.43 -3.92
N GLN A 80 -0.80 -10.58 -5.22
CA GLN A 80 -1.47 -9.56 -6.02
C GLN A 80 -2.50 -10.17 -6.97
N LYS A 81 -3.50 -9.37 -7.34
CA LYS A 81 -4.50 -9.69 -8.36
C LYS A 81 -4.59 -8.54 -9.37
N ILE A 82 -4.57 -8.91 -10.64
CA ILE A 82 -4.79 -8.03 -11.78
C ILE A 82 -6.08 -8.49 -12.45
N ILE A 83 -7.04 -7.58 -12.55
CA ILE A 83 -8.43 -7.88 -12.92
C ILE A 83 -8.86 -6.87 -13.97
N GLY A 84 -9.06 -7.34 -15.20
CA GLY A 84 -9.54 -6.46 -16.26
C GLY A 84 -9.80 -7.18 -17.55
N THR A 85 -10.07 -6.39 -18.58
CA THR A 85 -10.47 -6.86 -19.90
C THR A 85 -9.45 -6.39 -20.92
N PRO A 86 -8.97 -7.25 -21.84
CA PRO A 86 -7.96 -6.86 -22.81
C PRO A 86 -8.32 -5.57 -23.59
N GLY A 87 -7.45 -4.57 -23.46
CA GLY A 87 -7.60 -3.27 -24.13
C GLY A 87 -8.70 -2.37 -23.57
N LYS A 88 -9.04 -2.54 -22.28
CA LYS A 88 -9.98 -1.71 -21.55
C LYS A 88 -9.33 -1.07 -20.33
N THR A 89 -10.02 -0.08 -19.77
CA THR A 89 -9.54 0.70 -18.63
C THR A 89 -10.44 0.41 -17.44
N GLU A 90 -9.90 -0.36 -16.53
CA GLU A 90 -10.47 -0.73 -15.26
C GLU A 90 -9.79 0.00 -14.10
N VAL A 91 -10.55 0.20 -13.02
CA VAL A 91 -10.08 0.93 -11.85
C VAL A 91 -10.61 0.28 -10.58
N GLY A 92 -9.71 -0.01 -9.64
CA GLY A 92 -10.06 -0.32 -8.27
C GLY A 92 -10.10 0.94 -7.43
N LEU A 93 -11.17 1.13 -6.67
CA LEU A 93 -11.41 2.38 -5.94
C LEU A 93 -11.46 2.18 -4.44
N CYS A 94 -11.92 1.01 -3.97
CA CYS A 94 -12.03 0.77 -2.55
C CYS A 94 -11.83 -0.68 -2.13
N VAL A 95 -11.31 -0.85 -0.92
CA VAL A 95 -11.05 -2.15 -0.30
C VAL A 95 -11.40 -2.08 1.18
N ASN A 96 -12.06 -3.12 1.68
CA ASN A 96 -12.32 -3.31 3.10
C ASN A 96 -12.06 -4.76 3.51
N GLU A 97 -11.38 -4.96 4.62
CA GLU A 97 -11.29 -6.26 5.27
C GLU A 97 -12.65 -6.66 5.88
N VAL A 98 -12.99 -7.94 5.74
CA VAL A 98 -14.15 -8.61 6.36
C VAL A 98 -13.71 -9.93 6.98
N ASP A 99 -14.57 -10.55 7.79
CA ASP A 99 -14.24 -11.71 8.64
C ASP A 99 -13.41 -12.83 7.96
N ASP A 100 -13.69 -13.13 6.70
CA ASP A 100 -13.07 -14.22 5.93
C ASP A 100 -12.44 -13.76 4.61
N GLY A 101 -12.09 -12.47 4.49
CA GLY A 101 -11.38 -11.95 3.33
C GLY A 101 -11.57 -10.45 3.10
N TYR A 102 -11.83 -10.05 1.85
CA TYR A 102 -11.84 -8.65 1.45
C TYR A 102 -13.01 -8.33 0.53
N LEU A 103 -13.66 -7.19 0.74
CA LEU A 103 -14.57 -6.58 -0.22
C LEU A 103 -13.82 -5.54 -1.03
N ILE A 104 -13.84 -5.67 -2.35
CA ILE A 104 -13.23 -4.72 -3.28
C ILE A 104 -14.29 -4.09 -4.18
N GLY A 105 -14.12 -2.82 -4.50
CA GLY A 105 -15.03 -2.07 -5.36
C GLY A 105 -14.29 -1.22 -6.38
N GLY A 106 -14.95 -0.99 -7.51
CA GLY A 106 -14.35 -0.26 -8.62
C GLY A 106 -15.24 -0.22 -9.86
N GLY A 107 -14.61 -0.09 -11.02
CA GLY A 107 -15.28 -0.15 -12.31
C GLY A 107 -14.56 -1.09 -13.28
N LEU A 108 -15.28 -2.09 -13.80
CA LEU A 108 -14.79 -2.98 -14.86
C LEU A 108 -15.52 -2.72 -16.17
N PHE A 109 -14.85 -2.90 -17.31
CA PHE A 109 -15.57 -2.87 -18.59
C PHE A 109 -16.39 -4.13 -18.80
N GLU A 110 -17.65 -3.96 -19.18
CA GLU A 110 -18.51 -5.03 -19.64
C GLU A 110 -19.16 -4.59 -20.96
N SER A 111 -18.88 -5.34 -22.03
CA SER A 111 -19.30 -5.01 -23.39
C SER A 111 -18.77 -3.63 -23.87
N ASP A 112 -19.59 -2.58 -23.81
CA ASP A 112 -19.33 -1.27 -24.41
C ASP A 112 -19.21 -0.13 -23.40
N ARG A 113 -19.28 -0.43 -22.10
CA ARG A 113 -19.22 0.59 -21.05
C ARG A 113 -18.60 0.03 -19.77
N GLN A 114 -18.10 0.94 -18.93
CA GLN A 114 -17.69 0.60 -17.57
C GLN A 114 -18.92 0.38 -16.69
N GLN A 115 -18.92 -0.73 -15.97
CA GLN A 115 -19.94 -1.11 -14.99
C GLN A 115 -19.38 -0.98 -13.59
N ARG A 116 -20.29 -0.75 -12.64
CA ARG A 116 -19.96 -0.81 -11.21
C ARG A 116 -19.56 -2.23 -10.87
N TYR A 117 -18.44 -2.38 -10.20
CA TYR A 117 -17.90 -3.66 -9.78
C TYR A 117 -17.80 -3.72 -8.26
N LEU A 118 -18.25 -4.85 -7.69
CA LEU A 118 -18.07 -5.22 -6.30
C LEU A 118 -17.77 -6.71 -6.29
N ALA A 119 -16.70 -7.10 -5.60
CA ALA A 119 -16.34 -8.50 -5.44
C ALA A 119 -15.88 -8.79 -4.02
N LYS A 120 -15.98 -10.07 -3.65
CA LYS A 120 -15.39 -10.62 -2.45
C LYS A 120 -14.22 -11.52 -2.81
N LEU A 121 -13.09 -11.27 -2.17
CA LEU A 121 -11.92 -12.15 -2.17
C LEU A 121 -11.83 -12.89 -0.84
N ASP A 122 -11.21 -14.07 -0.84
CA ASP A 122 -10.77 -14.74 0.38
C ASP A 122 -9.47 -14.11 0.92
N VAL A 123 -8.98 -14.60 2.06
CA VAL A 123 -7.74 -14.12 2.70
C VAL A 123 -6.48 -14.28 1.82
N ASN A 124 -6.50 -15.18 0.85
CA ASN A 124 -5.41 -15.42 -0.11
C ASN A 124 -5.60 -14.62 -1.42
N GLY A 125 -6.63 -13.79 -1.48
CA GLY A 125 -6.99 -12.99 -2.66
C GLY A 125 -7.81 -13.74 -3.71
N GLU A 126 -8.24 -14.99 -3.46
CA GLU A 126 -9.02 -15.75 -4.43
C GLU A 126 -10.48 -15.29 -4.47
N PHE A 127 -11.05 -15.23 -5.67
CA PHE A 127 -12.42 -14.77 -5.87
C PHE A 127 -13.47 -15.70 -5.22
N ILE A 128 -14.40 -15.11 -4.48
CA ILE A 128 -15.58 -15.78 -3.93
C ILE A 128 -16.83 -15.42 -4.73
N TRP A 129 -17.10 -14.14 -4.97
CA TRP A 129 -18.20 -13.64 -5.80
C TRP A 129 -17.94 -12.22 -6.32
#